data_AF-A0A1G1FBB6-F1
#
_entry.id   AF-A0A1G1FBB6-F1
#
_cell.length_a   1.000
_cell.length_b   1.000
_cell.length_c   1.000
_cell.angle_alpha   90.00
_cell.angle_beta   90.00
_cell.angle_gamma   90.00
#
_symmetry.space_group_name_H-M   'P 1'
#
loop_
_entity.id
_entity.type
_entity.pdbx_description
1 polymer ?
#
loop_
_entity_poly.entity_id
_entity_poly.type
_entity_poly.pdbx_seq_one_letter_code
_entity_poly.pdbx_strand_id
1 'polypeptide(L)' 'MINSEAARRVAEEFGASIEVIKKTSKEYGLLKDPLPCPSVAVNGRLISINDIVTEAALREAIEAAR' A
#
# COMPACT_ATOMS: atom_id res chain seq x y z
N MET A 1 3.72 7.54 11.96
CA MET A 1 3.13 6.23 11.61
C MET A 1 3.48 5.92 10.17
N ILE A 2 4.01 4.74 9.87
CA ILE A 2 4.47 4.39 8.50
C ILE A 2 3.40 3.55 7.78
N ASN A 3 3.26 3.72 6.46
CA ASN A 3 2.22 3.05 5.65
C ASN A 3 2.15 1.52 5.86
N SER A 4 3.29 0.87 6.14
CA SER A 4 3.35 -0.57 6.39
C SER A 4 2.67 -1.01 7.69
N GLU A 5 2.64 -0.17 8.73
CA GLU A 5 1.94 -0.49 9.99
C GLU A 5 0.42 -0.37 9.82
N ALA A 6 -0.01 0.71 9.17
CA ALA A 6 -1.42 0.92 8.83
C ALA A 6 -1.94 -0.20 7.92
N ALA A 7 -1.17 -0.55 6.88
CA ALA A 7 -1.50 -1.66 5.98
C ALA A 7 -1.62 -2.99 6.73
N ARG A 8 -0.71 -3.27 7.69
CA ARG A 8 -0.75 -4.50 8.49
C ARG A 8 -2.05 -4.64 9.26
N ARG A 9 -2.43 -3.61 10.03
CA ARG A 9 -3.65 -3.65 10.84
C ARG A 9 -4.91 -3.82 10.00
N VAL A 10 -5.05 -3.03 8.93
CA VAL A 10 -6.25 -3.09 8.10
C VAL A 10 -6.33 -4.41 7.35
N ALA A 11 -5.22 -4.97 6.88
CA ALA A 11 -5.26 -6.27 6.23
C ALA A 11 -5.62 -7.42 7.18
N GLU A 12 -5.16 -7.40 8.43
CA GLU A 12 -5.60 -8.36 9.45
C GLU A 12 -7.11 -8.25 9.72
N GLU A 13 -7.65 -7.03 9.77
CA GLU A 13 -9.09 -6.77 9.97
C GLU A 13 -9.96 -7.29 8.82
N PHE A 14 -9.48 -7.15 7.57
CA PHE A 14 -10.23 -7.51 6.37
C PHE A 14 -9.88 -8.89 5.78
N GLY A 15 -8.89 -9.58 6.34
CA GLY A 15 -8.33 -10.80 5.75
C GLY A 15 -7.66 -10.57 4.39
N ALA A 16 -7.11 -9.37 4.17
CA ALA A 16 -6.47 -9.00 2.90
C ALA A 16 -4.99 -9.43 2.86
N SER A 17 -4.45 -9.58 1.65
CA SER A 17 -3.01 -9.81 1.45
C SER A 17 -2.26 -8.50 1.36
N ILE A 18 -1.06 -8.42 1.95
CA ILE A 18 -0.20 -7.23 1.91
C ILE A 18 1.09 -7.57 1.20
N GLU A 19 1.43 -6.75 0.21
CA GLU A 19 2.75 -6.73 -0.41
C GLU A 19 3.44 -5.41 -0.07
N VAL A 20 4.66 -5.46 0.44
CA VAL A 20 5.45 -4.27 0.78
C VAL A 20 6.75 -4.27 -0.03
N ILE A 21 6.74 -3.52 -1.12
CA ILE A 21 7.93 -3.34 -1.96
C ILE A 21 8.76 -2.17 -1.42
N LYS A 22 9.91 -2.46 -0.82
CA LYS A 22 10.84 -1.41 -0.33
C LYS A 22 11.77 -0.96 -1.45
N LYS A 23 12.08 0.34 -1.49
CA LYS A 23 13.07 0.93 -2.43
C LYS A 23 14.43 0.24 -2.41
N THR A 24 14.84 -0.30 -1.27
CA THR A 24 16.11 -1.02 -1.10
C THR A 24 16.07 -2.48 -1.56
N SER A 25 14.91 -2.99 -1.98
CA SER A 25 14.74 -4.38 -2.41
C SER A 25 15.12 -4.55 -3.87
N LYS A 26 15.61 -5.73 -4.24
CA LYS A 26 15.90 -6.08 -5.64
C LYS A 26 14.66 -5.96 -6.53
N GLU A 27 13.48 -6.34 -6.02
CA GLU A 27 12.20 -6.20 -6.71
C GLU A 27 11.95 -4.77 -7.21
N TYR A 28 12.15 -3.76 -6.36
CA TYR A 28 11.95 -2.37 -6.75
C TYR A 28 12.89 -1.95 -7.89
N GLY A 29 14.13 -2.45 -7.89
CA GLY A 29 15.12 -2.19 -8.95
C GLY A 29 14.86 -2.94 -10.26
N LEU A 30 13.96 -3.93 -10.27
CA LEU A 30 13.55 -4.66 -11.46
C LEU A 30 12.26 -4.11 -12.10
N LEU A 31 11.57 -3.19 -11.41
CA LEU A 31 10.38 -2.52 -11.95
C LEU A 31 10.79 -1.56 -13.07
N LYS A 32 10.07 -1.63 -14.20
CA LYS A 32 10.30 -0.76 -15.37
C LYS A 32 9.94 0.71 -15.08
N ASP A 33 8.86 0.93 -14.33
CA ASP A 33 8.35 2.24 -13.92
C ASP A 33 7.93 2.17 -12.44
N PRO A 34 8.89 2.20 -11.50
CA PRO A 34 8.59 2.09 -10.09
C PRO A 34 7.88 3.34 -9.57
N LEU A 35 6.84 3.14 -8.77
CA LEU A 35 6.13 4.23 -8.11
C LEU A 35 7.07 4.98 -7.14
N PRO A 36 6.91 6.31 -6.98
CA PRO A 36 7.70 7.07 -6.01
C PRO A 36 7.39 6.60 -4.59
N CYS A 37 8.40 6.47 -3.74
CA CYS A 37 8.19 6.10 -2.34
C CYS A 37 7.95 7.35 -1.49
N PRO A 38 6.94 7.37 -0.59
CA PRO A 38 5.98 6.30 -0.29
C PRO A 38 4.78 6.29 -1.25
N SER A 39 4.32 5.12 -1.73
CA SER A 39 3.07 4.97 -2.48
C SER A 39 2.29 3.77 -1.99
N VAL A 40 0.96 3.81 -2.12
CA VAL A 40 0.05 2.73 -1.69
C VAL A 40 -0.98 2.45 -2.77
N ALA A 41 -1.18 1.17 -3.07
CA ALA A 41 -2.19 0.68 -3.99
C ALA A 41 -3.06 -0.40 -3.33
N VAL A 42 -4.35 -0.44 -3.67
CA VAL A 42 -5.31 -1.46 -3.26
C VAL A 42 -5.89 -2.09 -4.52
N ASN A 43 -5.76 -3.41 -4.69
CA ASN A 43 -6.19 -4.14 -5.91
C ASN A 43 -5.72 -3.49 -7.22
N GLY A 44 -4.48 -2.99 -7.26
CA GLY A 44 -3.89 -2.32 -8.43
C GLY A 44 -4.34 -0.87 -8.64
N ARG A 45 -5.25 -0.32 -7.81
CA ARG A 45 -5.63 1.10 -7.84
C ARG A 45 -4.78 1.89 -6.86
N LEU A 46 -4.17 2.97 -7.35
CA LEU A 46 -3.38 3.89 -6.53
C LEU A 46 -4.30 4.70 -5.62
N ILE A 47 -4.02 4.65 -4.32
CA ILE A 47 -4.76 5.39 -3.29
C ILE A 47 -3.96 6.61 -2.83
N SER A 48 -2.63 6.48 -2.80
CA SER A 48 -1.71 7.55 -2.39
C SER A 48 -0.38 7.43 -3.13
N ILE A 49 0.16 8.56 -3.58
CA ILE A 49 1.42 8.66 -4.33
C ILE A 49 2.29 9.72 -3.66
N ASN A 50 3.52 9.33 -3.33
CA ASN A 50 4.49 10.16 -2.61
C ASN A 50 3.95 10.75 -1.29
N ASP A 51 3.05 10.01 -0.63
CA ASP A 51 2.35 10.47 0.57
C ASP A 51 2.01 9.31 1.53
N ILE A 52 1.61 9.67 2.75
CA ILE A 52 1.23 8.75 3.82
C ILE A 52 -0.29 8.57 3.78
N VAL A 53 -0.75 7.32 3.85
CA VAL A 53 -2.18 7.01 3.92
C VAL A 53 -2.60 6.79 5.38
N THR A 54 -3.79 7.26 5.74
CA THR A 54 -4.39 6.98 7.05
C THR A 54 -5.06 5.60 7.05
N GLU A 55 -5.20 4.99 8.24
CA GLU A 55 -5.92 3.72 8.38
C GLU A 55 -7.36 3.82 7.86
N ALA A 56 -8.04 4.97 8.10
CA ALA A 56 -9.41 5.20 7.63
C ALA A 56 -9.52 5.23 6.10
N ALA A 57 -8.62 5.96 5.43
CA ALA A 57 -8.61 6.01 3.96
C ALA A 57 -8.27 4.64 3.34
N LEU A 58 -7.40 3.87 3.99
CA LEU A 58 -7.08 2.52 3.54
C LEU A 58 -8.27 1.55 3.71
N ARG A 59 -9.01 1.68 4.82
CA ARG A 59 -10.24 0.91 5.08
C ARG A 59 -11.30 1.19 4.01
N GLU A 60 -11.61 2.47 3.77
CA GLU A 60 -12.57 2.88 2.74
C GLU A 60 -12.16 2.37 1.35
N ALA A 61 -10.87 2.42 1.03
CA ALA A 61 -10.36 1.92 -0.24
C ALA A 61 -10.51 0.39 -0.40
N ILE A 62 -10.34 -0.38 0.68
CA ILE A 62 -10.53 -1.83 0.68
C ILE A 62 -12.02 -2.18 0.59
N GLU A 63 -12.88 -1.47 1.32
CA GLU A 63 -14.34 -1.65 1.24
C GLU A 63 -14.88 -1.31 -0.15
N ALA A 64 -14.41 -0.23 -0.77
CA ALA A 64 -14.79 0.16 -2.12
C ALA A 64 -14.26 -0.79 -3.22
N ALA A 65 -13.32 -1.67 -2.90
CA ALA A 65 -12.70 -2.62 -3.83
C ALA A 65 -13.25 -4.05 -3.71
N ARG A 66 -14.23 -4.28 -2.81
CA ARG A 66 -15.00 -5.53 -2.66
C ARG A 66 -16.15 -5.60 -3.66
#